data_AF-A0A8H3QXW1-F1
#
_entry.id   AF-A0A8H3QXW1-F1
#
_cell.length_a   1.000
_cell.length_b   1.000
_cell.length_c   1.000
_cell.angle_alpha   90.00
_cell.angle_beta   90.00
_cell.angle_gamma   90.00
#
_symmetry.space_group_name_H-M   'P 1'
#
loop_
_entity.id
_entity.type
_entity.pdbx_description
1 polymer ?
#
loop_
_entity_poly.entity_id
_entity_poly.type
_entity_poly.pdbx_seq_one_letter_code
_entity_poly.pdbx_strand_id
1 'polypeptide(L)'
;MKVNKPEARELFEFLNPFLKLSDRRSLDEEILRNAVAEGDKVMEIALKEDQTGITLIFDSLEREMHVEVMEKTEAMIFDLNLKEVNVCTIITDSTSEYAAAR
;
A
#
# COMPACT_ATOMS: atom_id res chain seq x y z
N MET A 1 23.52 -8.49 13.37
CA MET A 1 23.39 -9.58 14.35
C MET A 1 22.90 -10.83 13.61
N LYS A 2 23.83 -11.72 13.27
CA LYS A 2 23.57 -13.00 12.58
C LYS A 2 23.36 -14.05 13.67
N VAL A 3 22.20 -14.69 13.71
CA VAL A 3 21.99 -15.85 14.59
C VAL A 3 21.33 -16.95 13.76
N ASN A 4 22.12 -17.54 12.86
CA ASN A 4 21.86 -18.90 12.41
C ASN A 4 22.69 -19.78 13.34
N LYS A 5 22.02 -20.57 14.18
CA LYS A 5 22.68 -21.49 15.12
C LYS A 5 23.44 -22.56 14.32
N PRO A 6 24.74 -22.78 14.56
CA PRO A 6 25.52 -23.76 13.80
C PRO A 6 24.95 -25.18 13.92
N GLU A 7 24.35 -25.51 15.06
CA GLU A 7 23.73 -26.81 15.32
C GLU A 7 22.49 -27.06 14.45
N ALA A 8 21.73 -26.00 14.14
CA ALA A 8 20.60 -26.10 13.23
C ALA A 8 21.08 -26.39 11.80
N ARG A 9 22.17 -25.75 11.37
CA ARG A 9 22.74 -25.98 10.04
C ARG A 9 23.24 -27.42 9.88
N GLU A 10 23.96 -27.95 10.87
CA GLU A 10 24.44 -29.35 10.88
C GLU A 10 23.30 -30.37 10.82
N LEU A 11 22.21 -30.14 11.55
CA LEU A 11 21.04 -31.00 11.50
C LEU A 11 20.41 -31.03 10.10
N PHE A 12 20.27 -29.87 9.44
CA PHE A 12 19.71 -29.81 8.08
C PHE A 12 20.66 -30.43 7.04
N GLU A 13 21.98 -30.22 7.15
CA GLU A 13 22.98 -30.85 6.29
C GLU A 13 22.97 -32.38 6.44
N PHE A 14 22.78 -32.90 7.66
CA PHE A 14 22.63 -34.33 7.92
C PHE A 14 21.34 -34.91 7.32
N LEU A 15 20.21 -34.22 7.49
CA LEU A 15 18.92 -34.68 6.97
C LEU A 15 18.86 -34.64 5.44
N ASN A 16 19.42 -33.60 4.83
CA ASN A 16 19.50 -33.48 3.38
C ASN A 16 20.68 -32.56 2.97
N PRO A 17 21.80 -33.13 2.50
CA PRO A 17 23.00 -32.36 2.18
C PRO A 17 22.83 -31.44 0.94
N PHE A 18 21.76 -31.60 0.17
CA PHE A 18 21.47 -30.75 -0.99
C PHE A 18 20.50 -29.59 -0.68
N LEU A 19 20.01 -29.49 0.54
CA LEU A 19 19.01 -28.49 0.93
C LEU A 19 19.68 -27.12 1.13
N LYS A 20 19.41 -26.17 0.23
CA LYS A 20 19.83 -24.76 0.42
C LYS A 20 18.79 -24.03 1.26
N LEU A 21 19.18 -23.64 2.48
CA LEU A 21 18.37 -22.79 3.33
C LEU A 21 18.59 -21.32 2.97
N SER A 22 17.51 -20.62 2.64
CA SER A 22 17.51 -19.16 2.51
C SER A 22 17.86 -18.51 3.85
N ASP A 23 18.54 -17.35 3.82
CA ASP A 23 18.77 -16.60 5.04
C ASP A 23 17.43 -16.16 5.66
N ARG A 24 17.39 -16.08 6.99
CA ARG A 24 16.18 -15.68 7.72
C ARG A 24 15.64 -14.34 7.22
N ARG A 25 16.53 -13.38 6.91
CA ARG A 25 16.11 -12.07 6.39
C ARG A 25 15.45 -12.18 5.03
N SER A 26 15.98 -13.03 4.15
CA SER A 26 15.41 -13.25 2.82
C SER A 26 14.05 -13.92 2.89
N LEU A 27 13.89 -14.91 3.80
CA LEU A 27 12.61 -15.58 4.01
C LEU A 27 11.57 -14.63 4.64
N ASP A 28 11.98 -13.85 5.64
CA ASP A 28 11.11 -12.87 6.30
C ASP A 28 10.64 -11.80 5.31
N GLU A 29 11.55 -11.30 4.48
CA GLU A 29 11.24 -10.32 3.43
C GLU A 29 10.35 -10.90 2.33
N GLU A 30 10.54 -12.17 1.93
CA GLU A 30 9.67 -12.87 0.99
C GLU A 30 8.27 -13.10 1.57
N ILE A 31 8.16 -13.53 2.83
CA ILE A 31 6.88 -13.72 3.52
C ILE A 31 6.14 -12.39 3.65
N LEU A 32 6.84 -11.33 4.07
CA LEU A 32 6.26 -9.99 4.18
C LEU A 32 5.78 -9.47 2.82
N ARG A 33 6.58 -9.63 1.76
CA ARG A 33 6.17 -9.26 0.39
C ARG A 33 4.93 -10.01 -0.06
N ASN A 34 4.89 -11.32 0.18
CA ASN A 34 3.74 -12.14 -0.21
C ASN A 34 2.48 -11.74 0.58
N ALA A 35 2.60 -11.51 1.89
CA ALA A 35 1.48 -11.07 2.72
C ALA A 35 0.96 -9.70 2.31
N VAL A 36 1.85 -8.75 1.98
CA VAL A 36 1.46 -7.43 1.44
C VAL A 36 0.75 -7.59 0.10
N ALA A 37 1.32 -8.36 -0.82
CA ALA A 37 0.71 -8.58 -2.14
C ALA A 37 -0.65 -9.29 -2.07
N GLU A 38 -0.84 -10.20 -1.12
CA GLU A 38 -2.13 -10.83 -0.85
C GLU A 38 -3.12 -9.84 -0.24
N GLY A 39 -2.69 -9.05 0.74
CA GLY A 39 -3.49 -7.98 1.34
C GLY A 39 -3.95 -6.94 0.31
N ASP A 40 -3.06 -6.49 -0.57
CA ASP A 40 -3.37 -5.53 -1.64
C ASP A 40 -4.43 -6.09 -2.60
N LYS A 41 -4.33 -7.36 -2.98
CA LYS A 41 -5.33 -8.02 -3.84
C LYS A 41 -6.69 -8.11 -3.16
N VAL A 42 -6.72 -8.53 -1.90
CA VAL A 42 -7.96 -8.64 -1.12
C VAL A 42 -8.62 -7.26 -0.99
N MET A 43 -7.82 -6.23 -0.70
CA MET A 43 -8.30 -4.85 -0.61
C MET A 43 -8.83 -4.35 -1.96
N GLU A 44 -8.12 -4.58 -3.07
CA GLU A 44 -8.58 -4.17 -4.40
C GLU A 44 -9.92 -4.81 -4.76
N ILE A 45 -10.10 -6.11 -4.49
CA ILE A 45 -11.38 -6.81 -4.71
C ILE A 45 -12.48 -6.19 -3.84
N ALA A 46 -12.21 -5.95 -2.55
CA ALA A 46 -13.19 -5.34 -1.65
C ALA A 46 -13.63 -3.94 -2.10
N LEU A 47 -12.71 -3.14 -2.66
CA LEU A 47 -13.02 -1.81 -3.19
C LEU A 47 -13.81 -1.86 -4.51
N LYS A 48 -13.55 -2.85 -5.37
CA LYS A 48 -14.32 -3.08 -6.61
C LYS A 48 -15.74 -3.54 -6.34
N GLU A 49 -15.92 -4.42 -5.35
CA GLU A 49 -17.22 -4.99 -5.01
C GLU A 49 -18.08 -4.07 -4.13
N ASP A 50 -17.53 -2.97 -3.62
CA ASP A 50 -18.29 -2.00 -2.83
C ASP A 50 -19.34 -1.29 -3.68
N GLN A 51 -20.61 -1.56 -3.36
CA GLN A 51 -21.77 -1.00 -4.05
C GLN A 51 -21.95 0.50 -3.78
N THR A 52 -21.41 1.01 -2.66
CA THR A 52 -21.54 2.42 -2.28
C THR A 52 -20.50 3.27 -2.99
N GLY A 53 -19.32 2.70 -3.22
CA GLY A 53 -18.15 3.40 -3.71
C GLY A 53 -17.39 4.12 -2.60
N ILE A 54 -16.15 4.49 -2.90
CA ILE A 54 -15.25 5.10 -1.93
C ILE A 54 -15.42 6.62 -1.85
N THR A 55 -15.12 7.18 -0.68
CA THR A 55 -15.02 8.63 -0.47
C THR A 55 -13.55 9.02 -0.37
N LEU A 56 -13.12 9.97 -1.20
CA LEU A 56 -11.79 10.56 -1.12
C LEU A 56 -11.85 11.83 -0.25
N ILE A 57 -10.98 11.93 0.75
CA ILE A 57 -10.89 13.08 1.64
C ILE A 57 -9.48 13.66 1.49
N PHE A 58 -9.40 14.90 1.01
CA PHE A 58 -8.16 15.65 0.89
C PHE A 58 -8.06 16.65 2.04
N ASP A 59 -6.98 16.54 2.80
CA ASP A 59 -6.62 17.46 3.89
C ASP A 59 -5.41 18.29 3.42
N SER A 60 -5.61 19.59 3.20
CA SER A 60 -4.61 20.48 2.61
C SER A 60 -4.01 21.44 3.64
N LEU A 61 -2.85 21.07 4.21
CA LEU A 61 -2.11 21.93 5.15
C LEU A 61 -1.15 22.92 4.46
N GLU A 62 -0.66 22.61 3.26
CA GLU A 62 0.32 23.43 2.54
C GLU A 62 -0.21 23.90 1.19
N ARG A 63 0.13 25.14 0.82
CA ARG A 63 -0.21 25.74 -0.49
C ARG A 63 0.68 25.12 -1.58
N GLU A 64 0.53 23.83 -1.87
CA GLU A 64 0.93 23.33 -3.18
C GLU A 64 0.20 24.15 -4.25
N MET A 65 0.86 24.43 -5.38
CA MET A 65 0.24 25.20 -6.46
C MET A 65 -1.00 24.44 -6.94
N HIS A 66 -2.16 25.09 -7.02
CA HIS A 66 -3.44 24.44 -7.36
C HIS A 66 -3.36 23.53 -8.60
N VAL A 67 -2.52 23.88 -9.58
CA VAL A 67 -2.29 23.08 -10.80
C VAL A 67 -1.69 21.70 -10.49
N GLU A 68 -0.71 21.62 -9.60
CA GLU A 68 -0.05 20.35 -9.26
C GLU A 68 -1.00 19.43 -8.48
N VAL A 69 -1.80 19.99 -7.57
CA VAL A 69 -2.81 19.24 -6.82
C VAL A 69 -3.88 18.68 -7.76
N MET A 70 -4.32 19.46 -8.75
CA MET A 70 -5.27 19.01 -9.77
C MET A 70 -4.72 17.86 -10.61
N GLU A 71 -3.50 17.99 -11.13
CA GLU A 71 -2.87 16.93 -11.93
C GLU A 71 -2.70 15.62 -11.13
N LYS A 72 -2.24 15.71 -9.87
CA LYS A 72 -2.14 14.54 -8.98
C LYS A 72 -3.51 13.91 -8.70
N THR A 73 -4.54 14.73 -8.52
CA THR A 73 -5.92 14.25 -8.26
C THR A 73 -6.50 13.56 -9.49
N GLU A 74 -6.30 14.11 -10.68
CA GLU A 74 -6.72 13.50 -11.94
C GLU A 74 -6.03 12.16 -12.17
N ALA A 75 -4.71 12.09 -11.93
CA ALA A 75 -3.95 10.84 -12.03
C ALA A 75 -4.47 9.79 -11.03
N MET A 76 -4.76 10.19 -9.78
CA MET A 76 -5.31 9.29 -8.76
C MET A 76 -6.69 8.75 -9.16
N ILE A 77 -7.58 9.61 -9.66
CA ILE A 77 -8.91 9.20 -10.13
C ILE A 77 -8.81 8.27 -11.34
N PHE A 78 -7.89 8.56 -12.27
CA PHE A 78 -7.64 7.71 -13.43
C PHE A 78 -7.17 6.31 -13.01
N ASP A 79 -6.23 6.22 -12.07
CA ASP A 79 -5.74 4.94 -11.55
C ASP A 79 -6.84 4.14 -10.83
N LEU A 80 -7.72 4.80 -10.09
CA LEU A 80 -8.88 4.16 -9.45
C LEU A 80 -9.88 3.62 -10.47
N ASN A 81 -10.14 4.39 -11.54
CA ASN A 81 -11.00 3.97 -12.64
C ASN A 81 -10.42 2.77 -13.40
N LEU A 82 -9.10 2.74 -13.64
CA LEU A 82 -8.42 1.58 -14.24
C LEU A 82 -8.55 0.33 -13.37
N LYS A 83 -8.62 0.52 -12.06
CA LYS A 83 -8.88 -0.54 -11.07
C LYS A 83 -10.37 -0.78 -10.85
N GLU A 84 -11.27 -0.26 -11.68
CA GLU A 84 -12.73 -0.46 -11.55
C GLU A 84 -13.29 -0.09 -10.16
N VAL A 85 -12.60 0.79 -9.43
CA VAL A 85 -13.04 1.27 -8.12
C VAL A 85 -13.94 2.47 -8.33
N ASN A 86 -15.17 2.39 -7.84
CA ASN A 86 -16.12 3.48 -7.94
C ASN A 86 -15.82 4.58 -6.90
N VAL A 87 -15.61 5.82 -7.35
CA VAL A 87 -15.46 6.99 -6.47
C VAL A 87 -16.81 7.70 -6.36
N CYS A 88 -17.38 7.72 -5.16
CA CYS A 88 -18.72 8.29 -4.92
C CYS A 88 -18.66 9.78 -4.58
N THR A 89 -17.70 10.19 -3.76
CA THR A 89 -17.64 11.55 -3.22
C THR A 89 -16.19 11.98 -3.02
N ILE A 90 -15.92 13.25 -3.31
CA ILE A 90 -14.64 13.90 -3.03
C ILE A 90 -14.91 15.03 -2.05
N ILE A 91 -14.24 15.02 -0.90
CA ILE A 91 -14.33 16.03 0.15
C ILE A 91 -12.98 16.74 0.21
N THR A 92 -13.00 18.06 0.12
CA THR A 92 -11.81 18.91 0.25
C THR A 92 -12.06 19.95 1.33
N ASP A 93 -11.08 20.24 2.18
CA ASP A 93 -11.16 21.38 3.09
C ASP A 93 -10.97 22.69 2.31
N SER A 94 -12.01 23.51 2.20
CA SER A 94 -11.91 24.86 1.65
C SER A 94 -11.18 25.76 2.65
N THR A 95 -9.85 25.80 2.62
CA THR A 95 -9.08 26.77 3.43
C THR A 95 -9.43 28.23 3.10
N SER A 96 -10.02 28.52 1.94
CA SER A 96 -10.36 29.89 1.51
C SER A 96 -11.56 30.51 2.24
N GLU A 97 -12.53 29.71 2.72
CA GLU A 97 -13.71 30.25 3.42
C GLU A 97 -13.35 30.79 4.82
N TYR A 98 -12.22 30.36 5.40
CA TYR A 98 -11.70 30.92 6.65
C TYR A 98 -10.93 32.25 6.47
N ALA A 99 -10.42 32.51 5.27
CA ALA A 99 -9.67 33.73 4.95
C ALA A 99 -10.59 34.89 4.54
N ALA A 100 -11.74 34.61 3.94
CA ALA A 100 -12.73 35.62 3.54
C ALA A 100 -13.65 36.09 4.69
N ALA A 101 -13.64 35.38 5.83
CA ALA A 101 -14.43 35.70 7.03
C ALA A 101 -13.64 36.48 8.10
N ARG A 102 -12.44 37.00 7.77
CA ARG A 102 -11.61 37.84 8.66
C ARG A 102 -11.41 39.24 8.12
#